data_AF-A0A8I1RUV2-F1
#
_entry.id   AF-A0A8I1RUV2-F1
#
_cell.length_a   1.000
_cell.length_b   1.000
_cell.length_c   1.000
_cell.angle_alpha   90.00
_cell.angle_beta   90.00
_cell.angle_gamma   90.00
#
_symmetry.space_group_name_H-M   'P 1'
#
loop_
_entity.id
_entity.type
_entity.pdbx_description
1 polymer ?
#
loop_
_entity_poly.entity_id
_entity_poly.type
_entity_poly.pdbx_seq_one_letter_code
_entity_poly.pdbx_strand_id
1 'polypeptide(L)'
;MLQPIKKDHTKNYWFRRRVPAKYRKFGMPSEIKFSLGTADWDEAVLRCQEENLKLERTWRANLEGEPPSDLSHMQINALAGEFYNEMVASHRDEPGRPILWEESLRALEKKKTRLISIQPVGVHLRFAFGDEAREFLARRRLKLVGDRFETFIKAYVKAKEHASRVLLRHAEGDYTPDPEQAKYPALQLTEPKKPFEGLWTEFCEAKKISASTKKKWRPYFSALMLRVGSSDMNLVTEQHLLDWRDALLATKLSPITVKDGYIAAAKAFFGWCKRMKKLRSDPSAEVVVDVSEKHETKMRGFTDKEAAIILSAALAPMSKLMARENAAARRWVPWICAYTGARVNEITQLRASDVLNVDGIDCIRITPEAGTVKTLRERVVPIHPHLVEQGFLDFARMKKGKAPLFYSVARQRNPDRKNPTYTSVGNKLAEWVRELGIKDPRVAPNHGWRHRFKTAGRKARMDWLILDAIQGHAPRTEGEEYGEVPPDVMQPEILKHPRYDVAAGKLRDRRGDANRSRAGKTKEPA
;
A
#
# COMPACT_ATOMS: atom_id res chain seq x y z
N MET A 1 -14.59 46.30 -23.56
CA MET A 1 -15.14 45.20 -24.39
C MET A 1 -14.21 44.95 -25.57
N LEU A 2 -14.11 43.72 -26.06
CA LEU A 2 -13.34 43.43 -27.27
C LEU A 2 -14.03 44.11 -28.47
N GLN A 3 -13.28 44.85 -29.29
CA GLN A 3 -13.82 45.59 -30.43
C GLN A 3 -13.35 44.99 -31.77
N PRO A 4 -14.16 45.08 -32.84
CA PRO A 4 -13.72 44.74 -34.19
C PRO A 4 -12.54 45.61 -34.63
N ILE A 5 -11.65 45.05 -35.44
CA ILE A 5 -10.55 45.78 -36.08
C ILE A 5 -10.77 45.89 -37.59
N LYS A 6 -10.38 47.02 -38.18
CA LYS A 6 -10.34 47.19 -39.64
C LYS A 6 -8.94 46.86 -40.14
N LYS A 7 -8.83 46.12 -41.25
CA LYS A 7 -7.56 45.87 -41.94
C LYS A 7 -7.52 46.69 -43.22
N ASP A 8 -6.34 47.22 -43.56
CA ASP A 8 -6.14 48.22 -44.61
C ASP A 8 -6.57 47.77 -46.02
N HIS A 9 -6.73 46.46 -46.26
CA HIS A 9 -7.03 45.89 -47.58
C HIS A 9 -8.34 45.09 -47.65
N THR A 10 -9.22 45.16 -46.64
CA THR A 10 -10.49 44.40 -46.66
C THR A 10 -11.70 45.28 -46.33
N LYS A 11 -12.81 45.11 -47.07
CA LYS A 11 -14.07 45.81 -46.79
C LYS A 11 -14.71 45.42 -45.44
N ASN A 12 -14.47 44.20 -44.96
CA ASN A 12 -15.09 43.68 -43.74
C ASN A 12 -14.26 43.96 -42.49
N TYR A 13 -14.94 44.13 -41.34
CA TYR A 13 -14.31 44.16 -40.02
C TYR A 13 -13.86 42.77 -39.56
N TRP A 14 -12.89 42.72 -38.65
CA TRP A 14 -12.26 41.49 -38.19
C TRP A 14 -12.29 41.35 -36.67
N PHE A 15 -12.44 40.11 -36.21
CA PHE A 15 -12.23 39.72 -34.83
C PHE A 15 -10.73 39.53 -34.58
N ARG A 16 -10.23 40.03 -33.45
CA ARG A 16 -8.85 39.79 -32.99
C ARG A 16 -8.82 39.63 -31.49
N ARG A 17 -8.26 38.51 -31.01
CA ARG A 17 -8.15 38.24 -29.58
C ARG A 17 -6.88 37.47 -29.23
N ARG A 18 -6.13 37.98 -28.25
CA ARG A 18 -4.99 37.27 -27.66
C ARG A 18 -5.47 36.15 -26.74
N VAL A 19 -4.87 34.98 -26.85
CA VAL A 19 -5.21 33.83 -26.01
C VAL A 19 -4.47 33.92 -24.66
N PRO A 20 -5.18 33.92 -23.52
CA PRO A 20 -4.54 33.99 -22.20
C PRO A 20 -3.57 32.84 -21.95
N ALA A 21 -2.49 33.10 -21.20
CA ALA A 21 -1.40 32.14 -20.93
C ALA A 21 -1.89 30.78 -20.39
N LYS A 22 -2.87 30.80 -19.49
CA LYS A 22 -3.47 29.60 -18.89
C LYS A 22 -4.17 28.67 -19.89
N TYR A 23 -4.51 29.15 -21.09
CA TYR A 23 -5.12 28.34 -22.16
C TYR A 23 -4.10 27.94 -23.23
N ARG A 24 -3.00 28.69 -23.38
CA ARG A 24 -1.90 28.38 -24.31
C ARG A 24 -1.23 27.03 -24.00
N LYS A 25 -1.24 26.60 -22.73
CA LYS A 25 -0.74 25.28 -22.27
C LYS A 25 -1.47 24.07 -22.88
N PHE A 26 -2.61 24.28 -23.56
CA PHE A 26 -3.38 23.23 -24.25
C PHE A 26 -3.20 23.25 -25.77
N GLY A 27 -2.06 23.76 -26.28
CA GLY A 27 -1.75 23.80 -27.71
C GLY A 27 -2.58 24.82 -28.51
N MET A 28 -3.12 25.86 -27.85
CA MET A 28 -3.85 26.94 -28.53
C MET A 28 -2.90 27.99 -29.08
N PRO A 29 -3.20 28.60 -30.26
CA PRO A 29 -2.38 29.67 -30.82
C PRO A 29 -2.30 30.87 -29.89
N SER A 30 -1.25 31.69 -30.03
CA SER A 30 -1.07 32.89 -29.20
C SER A 30 -2.16 33.95 -29.42
N GLU A 31 -2.80 33.92 -30.59
CA GLU A 31 -3.78 34.89 -31.02
C GLU A 31 -4.77 34.28 -32.03
N ILE A 32 -6.05 34.66 -31.94
CA ILE A 32 -7.12 34.25 -32.85
C ILE A 32 -7.56 35.48 -33.64
N LYS A 33 -7.58 35.36 -34.97
CA LYS A 33 -8.04 36.41 -35.89
C LYS A 33 -8.88 35.84 -37.02
N PHE A 34 -10.02 36.43 -37.31
CA PHE A 34 -10.85 36.07 -38.47
C PHE A 34 -11.79 37.21 -38.86
N SER A 35 -12.30 37.20 -40.09
CA SER A 35 -13.25 38.21 -40.59
C SER A 35 -14.62 38.02 -39.96
N LEU A 36 -15.27 39.12 -39.57
CA LEU A 36 -16.65 39.12 -39.06
C LEU A 36 -17.69 39.06 -40.18
N GLY A 37 -17.25 39.09 -41.45
CA GLY A 37 -18.13 38.88 -42.60
C GLY A 37 -19.12 40.02 -42.86
N THR A 38 -18.88 41.21 -42.29
CA THR A 38 -19.71 42.41 -42.51
C THR A 38 -18.82 43.65 -42.57
N ALA A 39 -19.23 44.62 -43.40
CA ALA A 39 -18.63 45.94 -43.51
C ALA A 39 -19.37 46.99 -42.67
N ASP A 40 -20.50 46.60 -42.07
CA ASP A 40 -21.26 47.41 -41.12
C ASP A 40 -20.59 47.35 -39.74
N TRP A 41 -20.37 48.50 -39.11
CA TRP A 41 -19.68 48.58 -37.83
C TRP A 41 -20.51 48.04 -36.67
N ASP A 42 -21.80 48.36 -36.62
CA ASP A 42 -22.68 47.98 -35.51
C ASP A 42 -22.94 46.47 -35.53
N GLU A 43 -23.14 45.92 -36.73
CA GLU A 43 -23.23 44.46 -36.91
C GLU A 43 -21.91 43.76 -36.57
N ALA A 44 -20.76 44.35 -36.94
CA ALA A 44 -19.45 43.82 -36.57
C ALA A 44 -19.24 43.81 -35.05
N VAL A 45 -19.65 44.86 -34.33
CA VAL A 45 -19.55 44.92 -32.88
C VAL A 45 -20.34 43.79 -32.23
N LEU A 46 -21.58 43.54 -32.67
CA LEU A 46 -22.41 42.44 -32.17
C LEU A 46 -21.76 41.07 -32.43
N ARG A 47 -21.38 40.79 -33.69
CA ARG A 47 -20.71 39.53 -34.06
C ARG A 47 -19.40 39.33 -33.29
N CYS A 48 -18.65 40.40 -33.05
CA CYS A 48 -17.40 40.36 -32.27
C CYS A 48 -17.66 39.94 -30.81
N GLN A 49 -18.72 40.44 -30.20
CA GLN A 49 -19.09 40.07 -28.83
C GLN A 49 -19.57 38.61 -28.73
N GLU A 50 -20.39 38.15 -29.68
CA GLU A 50 -20.86 36.77 -29.73
C GLU A 50 -19.70 35.78 -29.83
N GLU A 51 -18.77 36.04 -30.76
CA GLU A 51 -17.59 35.20 -30.95
C GLU A 51 -16.65 35.23 -29.74
N ASN A 52 -16.50 36.38 -29.09
CA ASN A 52 -15.75 36.51 -27.85
C ASN A 52 -16.36 35.64 -26.73
N LEU A 53 -17.69 35.62 -26.62
CA LEU A 53 -18.43 34.84 -25.63
C LEU A 53 -18.34 33.34 -25.92
N LYS A 54 -18.47 32.92 -27.19
CA LYS A 54 -18.27 31.52 -27.61
C LYS A 54 -16.86 31.03 -27.26
N LEU A 55 -15.84 31.85 -27.50
CA LEU A 55 -14.45 31.54 -27.14
C LEU A 55 -14.25 31.43 -25.63
N GLU A 56 -14.79 32.37 -24.82
CA GLU A 56 -14.72 32.29 -23.35
C GLU A 56 -15.39 31.02 -22.81
N ARG A 57 -16.59 30.68 -23.31
CA ARG A 57 -17.30 29.46 -22.92
C ARG A 57 -16.48 28.21 -23.25
N THR A 58 -15.92 28.16 -24.45
CA THR A 58 -15.05 27.05 -24.89
C THR A 58 -13.79 26.94 -24.04
N TRP A 59 -13.17 28.06 -23.68
CA TRP A 59 -11.98 28.09 -22.82
C TRP A 59 -12.28 27.64 -21.39
N ARG A 60 -13.40 28.09 -20.80
CA ARG A 60 -13.83 27.68 -19.46
C ARG A 60 -14.22 26.20 -19.38
N ALA A 61 -14.95 25.68 -20.39
CA ALA A 61 -15.28 24.25 -20.48
C ALA A 61 -14.03 23.33 -20.54
N ASN A 62 -12.88 23.87 -20.95
CA ASN A 62 -11.61 23.15 -20.95
C ASN A 62 -10.80 23.25 -19.63
N LEU A 63 -11.17 24.14 -18.71
CA LEU A 63 -10.53 24.27 -17.39
C LEU A 63 -11.20 23.46 -16.28
N GLU A 64 -12.50 23.21 -16.37
CA GLU A 64 -13.31 22.63 -15.28
C GLU A 64 -13.72 21.16 -15.52
N GLY A 65 -13.21 20.50 -16.56
CA GLY A 65 -13.55 19.11 -16.92
C GLY A 65 -12.36 18.16 -16.91
N GLU A 66 -12.65 16.87 -17.13
CA GLU A 66 -11.68 15.77 -17.22
C GLU A 66 -10.44 16.15 -18.06
N PRO A 67 -9.23 15.74 -17.63
CA PRO A 67 -8.00 16.06 -18.33
C PRO A 67 -8.03 15.49 -19.76
N PRO A 68 -7.44 16.18 -20.74
CA PRO A 68 -7.42 15.69 -22.11
C PRO A 68 -6.68 14.35 -22.21
N SER A 69 -7.23 13.43 -23.00
CA SER A 69 -6.65 12.14 -23.31
C SER A 69 -5.38 12.34 -24.16
N ASP A 70 -4.25 11.77 -23.73
CA ASP A 70 -3.02 11.79 -24.52
C ASP A 70 -2.93 10.52 -25.36
N LEU A 71 -3.37 10.62 -26.61
CA LEU A 71 -3.36 9.53 -27.57
C LEU A 71 -2.19 9.66 -28.54
N SER A 72 -1.50 8.56 -28.79
CA SER A 72 -0.53 8.42 -29.87
C SER A 72 -1.17 8.60 -31.25
N HIS A 73 -0.35 8.87 -32.27
CA HIS A 73 -0.85 8.96 -33.65
C HIS A 73 -1.52 7.66 -34.11
N MET A 74 -1.00 6.49 -33.70
CA MET A 74 -1.60 5.19 -34.00
C MET A 74 -2.99 5.04 -33.37
N GLN A 75 -3.14 5.40 -32.09
CA GLN A 75 -4.43 5.37 -31.39
C GLN A 75 -5.44 6.36 -31.99
N ILE A 76 -4.99 7.54 -32.45
CA ILE A 76 -5.85 8.50 -33.16
C ILE A 76 -6.39 7.91 -34.47
N ASN A 77 -5.55 7.24 -35.25
CA ASN A 77 -6.00 6.56 -36.48
C ASN A 77 -6.89 5.36 -36.18
N ALA A 78 -6.61 4.60 -35.12
CA ALA A 78 -7.49 3.52 -34.65
C ALA A 78 -8.89 4.05 -34.28
N LEU A 79 -8.94 5.19 -33.58
CA LEU A 79 -10.18 5.84 -33.18
C LEU A 79 -11.00 6.35 -34.38
N ALA A 80 -10.33 6.82 -35.44
CA ALA A 80 -10.98 7.12 -36.71
C ALA A 80 -11.48 5.85 -37.42
N GLY A 81 -10.76 4.74 -37.28
CA GLY A 81 -11.20 3.41 -37.74
C GLY A 81 -12.46 2.92 -37.04
N GLU A 82 -12.60 3.16 -35.72
CA GLU A 82 -13.85 2.86 -35.02
C GLU A 82 -15.03 3.65 -35.57
N PHE A 83 -14.83 4.92 -35.92
CA PHE A 83 -15.88 5.71 -36.58
C PHE A 83 -16.26 5.11 -37.94
N TYR A 84 -15.27 4.74 -38.75
CA TYR A 84 -15.51 4.05 -40.02
C TYR A 84 -16.34 2.77 -39.81
N ASN A 85 -15.95 1.91 -38.86
CA ASN A 85 -16.65 0.66 -38.58
C ASN A 85 -18.09 0.91 -38.11
N GLU A 86 -18.30 1.89 -37.23
CA GLU A 86 -19.63 2.28 -36.74
C GLU A 86 -20.54 2.80 -37.86
N MET A 87 -19.99 3.65 -38.74
CA MET A 87 -20.74 4.23 -39.85
C MET A 87 -21.11 3.17 -40.90
N VAL A 88 -20.17 2.29 -41.27
CA VAL A 88 -20.45 1.19 -42.22
C VAL A 88 -21.46 0.23 -41.61
N ALA A 89 -21.26 -0.22 -40.36
CA ALA A 89 -22.16 -1.18 -39.72
C ALA A 89 -23.60 -0.66 -39.58
N SER A 90 -23.78 0.63 -39.26
CA SER A 90 -25.12 1.23 -39.09
C SER A 90 -25.93 1.37 -40.38
N HIS A 91 -25.28 1.31 -41.55
CA HIS A 91 -25.93 1.46 -42.86
C HIS A 91 -25.69 0.25 -43.76
N ARG A 92 -25.04 -0.82 -43.27
CA ARG A 92 -24.62 -1.94 -44.11
C ARG A 92 -25.81 -2.68 -44.69
N ASP A 93 -26.80 -3.00 -43.87
CA ASP A 93 -27.94 -3.84 -44.28
C ASP A 93 -28.95 -3.05 -45.12
N GLU A 94 -29.05 -1.74 -44.88
CA GLU A 94 -29.90 -0.82 -45.63
C GLU A 94 -29.10 0.45 -46.01
N PRO A 95 -28.23 0.37 -47.03
CA PRO A 95 -27.39 1.51 -47.40
C PRO A 95 -28.17 2.66 -48.03
N GLY A 96 -29.43 2.46 -48.41
CA GLY A 96 -30.25 3.49 -49.06
C GLY A 96 -29.89 3.69 -50.54
N ARG A 97 -30.26 4.84 -51.11
CA ARG A 97 -30.07 5.11 -52.55
C ARG A 97 -28.64 5.61 -52.84
N PRO A 98 -27.95 5.12 -53.90
CA PRO A 98 -26.61 5.58 -54.28
C PRO A 98 -26.47 7.10 -54.37
N ILE A 99 -27.48 7.78 -54.93
CA ILE A 99 -27.51 9.24 -55.09
C ILE A 99 -27.29 10.00 -53.78
N LEU A 100 -27.76 9.48 -52.63
CA LEU A 100 -27.60 10.12 -51.34
C LEU A 100 -26.14 10.08 -50.87
N TRP A 101 -25.42 9.00 -51.16
CA TRP A 101 -23.99 8.88 -50.87
C TRP A 101 -23.14 9.72 -51.81
N GLU A 102 -23.50 9.80 -53.09
CA GLU A 102 -22.86 10.71 -54.04
C GLU A 102 -23.02 12.18 -53.61
N GLU A 103 -24.22 12.58 -53.23
CA GLU A 103 -24.52 13.92 -52.70
C GLU A 103 -23.74 14.19 -51.40
N SER A 104 -23.69 13.21 -50.50
CA SER A 104 -22.89 13.28 -49.27
C SER A 104 -21.40 13.45 -49.55
N LEU A 105 -20.83 12.69 -50.49
CA LEU A 105 -19.44 12.80 -50.92
C LEU A 105 -19.15 14.16 -51.57
N ARG A 106 -20.04 14.66 -52.45
CA ARG A 106 -19.92 16.00 -53.03
C ARG A 106 -19.99 17.10 -51.96
N ALA A 107 -20.90 16.96 -51.00
CA ALA A 107 -21.02 17.90 -49.88
C ALA A 107 -19.80 17.86 -48.96
N LEU A 108 -19.25 16.66 -48.69
CA LEU A 108 -18.03 16.47 -47.92
C LEU A 108 -16.82 17.07 -48.64
N GLU A 109 -16.70 16.87 -49.95
CA GLU A 109 -15.62 17.46 -50.76
C GLU A 109 -15.74 18.99 -50.80
N LYS A 110 -16.96 19.54 -50.93
CA LYS A 110 -17.22 20.98 -50.83
C LYS A 110 -16.85 21.54 -49.45
N LYS A 111 -17.11 20.80 -48.37
CA LYS A 111 -16.72 21.18 -47.00
C LYS A 111 -15.20 21.11 -46.78
N LYS A 112 -14.50 20.16 -47.43
CA LYS A 112 -13.03 20.04 -47.44
C LYS A 112 -12.37 21.16 -48.26
N THR A 113 -12.94 21.50 -49.40
CA THR A 113 -12.38 22.46 -50.37
C THR A 113 -12.84 23.89 -50.16
N ARG A 114 -13.74 24.17 -49.19
CA ARG A 114 -14.17 25.53 -48.86
C ARG A 114 -12.98 26.34 -48.35
N LEU A 115 -12.29 26.99 -49.29
CA LEU A 115 -11.23 27.96 -49.07
C LEU A 115 -11.80 29.13 -48.26
N ILE A 116 -11.61 29.08 -46.95
CA ILE A 116 -11.45 30.32 -46.19
C ILE A 116 -10.05 30.77 -46.56
N SER A 117 -9.96 31.73 -47.49
CA SER A 117 -8.71 32.38 -47.81
C SER A 117 -8.11 32.89 -46.50
N ILE A 118 -6.90 32.42 -46.19
CA ILE A 118 -6.06 32.82 -45.06
C ILE A 118 -6.40 32.14 -43.71
N GLN A 119 -6.14 30.83 -43.57
CA GLN A 119 -5.81 30.17 -42.29
C GLN A 119 -4.86 28.97 -42.51
N PRO A 120 -4.05 28.56 -41.50
CA PRO A 120 -3.19 27.38 -41.63
C PRO A 120 -4.00 26.10 -41.88
N VAL A 121 -3.40 25.17 -42.63
CA VAL A 121 -4.00 23.92 -43.10
C VAL A 121 -4.58 23.08 -41.94
N GLY A 122 -5.91 23.04 -41.82
CA GLY A 122 -6.64 22.18 -40.87
C GLY A 122 -7.78 22.84 -40.10
N VAL A 123 -7.73 24.16 -39.89
CA VAL A 123 -8.71 24.85 -39.03
C VAL A 123 -10.13 24.86 -39.61
N HIS A 124 -10.26 24.92 -40.94
CA HIS A 124 -11.57 24.83 -41.60
C HIS A 124 -12.26 23.48 -41.36
N LEU A 125 -11.50 22.37 -41.28
CA LEU A 125 -12.05 21.05 -40.95
C LEU A 125 -12.58 21.02 -39.52
N ARG A 126 -11.90 21.69 -38.59
CA ARG A 126 -12.40 21.86 -37.21
C ARG A 126 -13.75 22.58 -37.19
N PHE A 127 -13.93 23.63 -37.98
CA PHE A 127 -15.22 24.32 -38.05
C PHE A 127 -16.31 23.47 -38.71
N ALA A 128 -15.98 22.70 -39.74
CA ALA A 128 -16.95 21.92 -40.50
C ALA A 128 -17.37 20.60 -39.83
N PHE A 129 -16.44 19.96 -39.10
CA PHE A 129 -16.61 18.60 -38.54
C PHE A 129 -16.33 18.52 -37.04
N GLY A 130 -15.93 19.62 -36.40
CA GLY A 130 -15.47 19.60 -35.01
C GLY A 130 -16.54 19.21 -34.01
N ASP A 131 -17.79 19.62 -34.21
CA ASP A 131 -18.89 19.30 -33.30
C ASP A 131 -19.24 17.81 -33.36
N GLU A 132 -19.40 17.27 -34.57
CA GLU A 132 -19.62 15.83 -34.82
C GLU A 132 -18.47 14.98 -34.26
N ALA A 133 -17.22 15.39 -34.51
CA ALA A 133 -16.04 14.71 -33.99
C ALA A 133 -15.98 14.76 -32.45
N ARG A 134 -16.41 15.87 -31.82
CA ARG A 134 -16.47 15.98 -30.35
C ARG A 134 -17.57 15.09 -29.77
N GLU A 135 -18.72 15.02 -30.41
CA GLU A 135 -19.81 14.15 -29.97
C GLU A 135 -19.40 12.67 -30.04
N PHE A 136 -18.71 12.26 -31.12
CA PHE A 136 -18.14 10.93 -31.24
C PHE A 136 -17.14 10.60 -30.12
N LEU A 137 -16.23 11.54 -29.80
CA LEU A 137 -15.29 11.39 -28.69
C LEU A 137 -15.99 11.35 -27.32
N ALA A 138 -17.02 12.18 -27.12
CA ALA A 138 -17.77 12.26 -25.88
C ALA A 138 -18.51 10.96 -25.56
N ARG A 139 -19.13 10.31 -26.56
CA ARG A 139 -19.76 8.99 -26.40
C ARG A 139 -18.79 7.92 -25.90
N ARG A 140 -17.49 8.10 -26.15
CA ARG A 140 -16.39 7.21 -25.74
C ARG A 140 -15.63 7.70 -24.51
N ARG A 141 -16.10 8.76 -23.84
CA ARG A 141 -15.43 9.42 -22.70
C ARG A 141 -13.98 9.83 -23.00
N LEU A 142 -13.72 10.21 -24.25
CA LEU A 142 -12.42 10.72 -24.68
C LEU A 142 -12.50 12.23 -24.90
N LYS A 143 -11.42 12.94 -24.56
CA LYS A 143 -11.34 14.39 -24.75
C LYS A 143 -10.01 14.75 -25.38
N LEU A 144 -10.03 15.13 -26.66
CA LEU A 144 -8.84 15.64 -27.36
C LEU A 144 -8.86 17.16 -27.45
N VAL A 145 -7.70 17.78 -27.29
CA VAL A 145 -7.49 19.23 -27.41
C VAL A 145 -6.24 19.53 -28.25
N GLY A 146 -6.08 20.78 -28.69
CA GLY A 146 -4.89 21.23 -29.42
C GLY A 146 -4.57 20.39 -30.67
N ASP A 147 -3.29 20.10 -30.86
CA ASP A 147 -2.76 19.37 -32.04
C ASP A 147 -3.27 17.93 -32.13
N ARG A 148 -3.58 17.30 -30.99
CA ARG A 148 -4.15 15.94 -30.95
C ARG A 148 -5.55 15.94 -31.56
N PHE A 149 -6.36 16.95 -31.25
CA PHE A 149 -7.69 17.10 -31.84
C PHE A 149 -7.62 17.44 -33.32
N GLU A 150 -6.68 18.28 -33.74
CA GLU A 150 -6.42 18.56 -35.16
C GLU A 150 -6.05 17.29 -35.95
N THR A 151 -5.16 16.50 -35.38
CA THR A 151 -4.75 15.22 -35.98
C THR A 151 -5.93 14.27 -36.07
N PHE A 152 -6.76 14.20 -35.03
CA PHE A 152 -7.97 13.38 -35.03
C PHE A 152 -8.99 13.86 -36.06
N ILE A 153 -9.28 15.16 -36.17
CA ILE A 153 -10.21 15.68 -37.18
C ILE A 153 -9.76 15.29 -38.59
N LYS A 154 -8.47 15.41 -38.90
CA LYS A 154 -7.94 15.01 -40.22
C LYS A 154 -8.15 13.51 -40.48
N ALA A 155 -7.89 12.66 -39.49
CA ALA A 155 -8.11 11.21 -39.60
C ALA A 155 -9.61 10.86 -39.69
N TYR A 156 -10.44 11.54 -38.90
CA TYR A 156 -11.89 11.39 -38.85
C TYR A 156 -12.56 11.73 -40.19
N VAL A 157 -12.19 12.86 -40.82
CA VAL A 157 -12.72 13.25 -42.13
C VAL A 157 -12.34 12.23 -43.20
N LYS A 158 -11.09 11.73 -43.18
CA LYS A 158 -10.66 10.66 -44.09
C LYS A 158 -11.45 9.36 -43.87
N ALA A 159 -11.69 8.99 -42.62
CA ALA A 159 -12.50 7.81 -42.28
C ALA A 159 -13.95 7.95 -42.72
N LYS A 160 -14.54 9.15 -42.57
CA LYS A 160 -15.91 9.46 -43.03
C LYS A 160 -16.05 9.39 -44.55
N GLU A 161 -15.09 9.96 -45.27
CA GLU A 161 -15.02 9.86 -46.73
C GLU A 161 -14.87 8.41 -47.19
N HIS A 162 -14.00 7.65 -46.53
CA HIS A 162 -13.79 6.24 -46.79
C HIS A 162 -15.06 5.40 -46.57
N ALA A 163 -15.72 5.56 -45.42
CA ALA A 163 -16.98 4.87 -45.12
C ALA A 163 -18.08 5.22 -46.13
N SER A 164 -18.19 6.51 -46.52
CA SER A 164 -19.18 6.95 -47.50
C SER A 164 -18.96 6.32 -48.88
N ARG A 165 -17.70 6.11 -49.31
CA ARG A 165 -17.39 5.38 -50.56
C ARG A 165 -17.75 3.90 -50.48
N VAL A 166 -17.49 3.26 -49.34
CA VAL A 166 -17.86 1.85 -49.13
C VAL A 166 -19.39 1.70 -49.14
N LEU A 167 -20.11 2.60 -48.47
CA LEU A 167 -21.57 2.59 -48.45
C LEU A 167 -22.21 2.92 -49.81
N LEU A 168 -21.55 3.75 -50.63
CA LEU A 168 -21.95 3.93 -52.03
C LEU A 168 -21.85 2.62 -52.82
N ARG A 169 -20.73 1.88 -52.71
CA ARG A 169 -20.59 0.56 -53.34
C ARG A 169 -21.64 -0.43 -52.86
N HIS A 170 -21.92 -0.46 -51.55
CA HIS A 170 -22.99 -1.31 -50.98
C HIS A 170 -24.37 -0.93 -51.56
N ALA A 171 -24.66 0.36 -51.72
CA ALA A 171 -25.91 0.84 -52.32
C ALA A 171 -26.05 0.46 -53.81
N GLU A 172 -24.93 0.26 -54.50
CA GLU A 172 -24.86 -0.25 -55.88
C GLU A 172 -24.89 -1.79 -55.95
N GLY A 173 -24.91 -2.48 -54.81
CA GLY A 173 -24.99 -3.94 -54.70
C GLY A 173 -23.64 -4.65 -54.54
N ASP A 174 -22.52 -3.93 -54.47
CA ASP A 174 -21.19 -4.52 -54.21
C ASP A 174 -20.88 -4.55 -52.71
N TYR A 175 -21.00 -5.73 -52.10
CA TYR A 175 -20.70 -5.98 -50.68
C TYR A 175 -19.34 -6.65 -50.44
N THR A 176 -18.42 -6.57 -51.41
CA THR A 176 -17.09 -7.13 -51.24
C THR A 176 -16.36 -6.52 -50.03
N PRO A 177 -15.65 -7.32 -49.22
CA PRO A 177 -14.89 -6.80 -48.09
C PRO A 177 -13.93 -5.68 -48.51
N ASP A 178 -13.91 -4.60 -47.74
CA ASP A 178 -13.04 -3.46 -48.02
C ASP A 178 -11.57 -3.79 -47.69
N PRO A 179 -10.66 -3.92 -48.68
CA PRO A 179 -9.27 -4.25 -48.43
C PRO A 179 -8.53 -3.12 -47.69
N GLU A 180 -9.00 -1.88 -47.81
CA GLU A 180 -8.40 -0.74 -47.14
C GLU A 180 -8.82 -0.63 -45.67
N GLN A 181 -9.78 -1.42 -45.18
CA GLN A 181 -10.15 -1.44 -43.77
C GLN A 181 -8.95 -1.78 -42.86
N ALA A 182 -8.03 -2.64 -43.34
CA ALA A 182 -6.83 -3.06 -42.62
C ALA A 182 -5.86 -1.90 -42.31
N LYS A 183 -5.99 -0.73 -42.95
CA LYS A 183 -5.18 0.46 -42.65
C LYS A 183 -5.50 1.07 -41.28
N TYR A 184 -6.65 0.72 -40.68
CA TYR A 184 -7.02 1.16 -39.34
C TYR A 184 -6.59 0.13 -38.30
N PRO A 185 -5.62 0.43 -37.42
CA PRO A 185 -5.25 -0.48 -36.35
C PRO A 185 -6.38 -0.60 -35.31
N ALA A 186 -6.41 -1.71 -34.57
CA ALA A 186 -7.34 -1.86 -33.44
C ALA A 186 -7.04 -0.83 -32.34
N LEU A 187 -8.09 -0.21 -31.78
CA LEU A 187 -7.90 0.78 -30.72
C LEU A 187 -7.47 0.10 -29.41
N GLN A 188 -6.26 0.41 -28.97
CA GLN A 188 -5.76 0.02 -27.66
C GLN A 188 -5.51 1.26 -26.81
N LEU A 189 -6.43 1.57 -25.89
CA LEU A 189 -6.25 2.61 -24.89
C LEU A 189 -5.49 2.02 -23.71
N THR A 190 -4.15 2.06 -23.74
CA THR A 190 -3.37 1.66 -22.57
C THR A 190 -3.48 2.75 -21.50
N GLU A 191 -4.07 2.41 -20.36
CA GLU A 191 -4.05 3.28 -19.19
C GLU A 191 -2.59 3.61 -18.81
N PRO A 192 -2.30 4.82 -18.29
CA PRO A 192 -0.98 5.14 -17.81
C PRO A 192 -0.57 4.14 -16.74
N LYS A 193 0.60 3.52 -16.92
CA LYS A 193 1.13 2.50 -16.01
C LYS A 193 1.11 2.98 -14.57
N LYS A 194 0.74 2.11 -13.64
CA LYS A 194 0.73 2.35 -12.20
C LYS A 194 1.80 1.48 -11.52
N PRO A 195 3.08 1.90 -11.54
CA PRO A 195 4.17 1.10 -11.02
C PRO A 195 4.04 0.91 -9.50
N PHE A 196 4.32 -0.31 -9.04
CA PHE A 196 4.26 -0.71 -7.63
C PHE A 196 5.05 0.23 -6.70
N GLU A 197 6.30 0.57 -7.03
CA GLU A 197 7.17 1.34 -6.12
C GLU A 197 6.59 2.73 -5.77
N GLY A 198 5.96 3.40 -6.74
CA GLY A 198 5.30 4.68 -6.51
C GLY A 198 4.10 4.52 -5.57
N LEU A 199 3.19 3.60 -5.91
CA LEU A 199 2.00 3.32 -5.09
C LEU A 199 2.36 2.80 -3.69
N TRP A 200 3.39 1.99 -3.57
CA TRP A 200 3.87 1.41 -2.32
C TRP A 200 4.43 2.46 -1.38
N THR A 201 5.19 3.42 -1.92
CA THR A 201 5.74 4.53 -1.14
C THR A 201 4.61 5.40 -0.58
N GLU A 202 3.69 5.83 -1.44
CA GLU A 202 2.52 6.61 -1.03
C GLU A 202 1.65 5.86 -0.01
N PHE A 203 1.40 4.57 -0.23
CA PHE A 203 0.65 3.72 0.70
C PHE A 203 1.33 3.66 2.07
N CYS A 204 2.64 3.43 2.10
CA CYS A 204 3.42 3.32 3.32
C CYS A 204 3.40 4.61 4.14
N GLU A 205 3.45 5.76 3.48
CA GLU A 205 3.38 7.08 4.10
C GLU A 205 1.97 7.36 4.62
N ALA A 206 0.96 7.20 3.77
CA ALA A 206 -0.44 7.47 4.12
C ALA A 206 -0.93 6.60 5.28
N LYS A 207 -0.52 5.32 5.33
CA LYS A 207 -0.90 4.39 6.41
C LYS A 207 0.10 4.33 7.56
N LYS A 208 1.18 5.13 7.52
CA LYS A 208 2.26 5.11 8.53
C LYS A 208 2.73 3.69 8.86
N ILE A 209 2.92 2.86 7.82
CA ILE A 209 3.26 1.44 7.97
C ILE A 209 4.60 1.30 8.69
N SER A 210 4.65 0.47 9.74
CA SER A 210 5.89 0.26 10.52
C SER A 210 6.99 -0.43 9.70
N ALA A 211 8.26 -0.16 10.02
CA ALA A 211 9.40 -0.74 9.30
C ALA A 211 9.40 -2.28 9.28
N SER A 212 8.96 -2.92 10.37
CA SER A 212 8.82 -4.38 10.44
C SER A 212 7.74 -4.91 9.49
N THR A 213 6.63 -4.20 9.35
CA THR A 213 5.56 -4.54 8.41
C THR A 213 6.02 -4.33 6.97
N LYS A 214 6.71 -3.21 6.66
CA LYS A 214 7.30 -2.99 5.32
C LYS A 214 8.24 -4.13 4.93
N LYS A 215 9.12 -4.54 5.86
CA LYS A 215 10.07 -5.65 5.67
C LYS A 215 9.36 -6.99 5.45
N LYS A 216 8.21 -7.22 6.09
CA LYS A 216 7.40 -8.44 5.94
C LYS A 216 6.62 -8.45 4.63
N TRP A 217 5.97 -7.34 4.27
CA TRP A 217 5.03 -7.26 3.15
C TRP A 217 5.72 -7.06 1.81
N ARG A 218 6.86 -6.36 1.75
CA ARG A 218 7.55 -6.10 0.48
C ARG A 218 7.88 -7.40 -0.30
N PRO A 219 8.42 -8.47 0.33
CA PRO A 219 8.60 -9.76 -0.35
C PRO A 219 7.31 -10.39 -0.87
N TYR A 220 6.16 -10.14 -0.24
CA TYR A 220 4.87 -10.67 -0.70
C TYR A 220 4.51 -10.07 -2.06
N PHE A 221 4.63 -8.75 -2.17
CA PHE A 221 4.39 -8.05 -3.44
C PHE A 221 5.45 -8.36 -4.49
N SER A 222 6.72 -8.60 -4.11
CA SER A 222 7.74 -9.09 -5.04
C SER A 222 7.37 -10.45 -5.65
N ALA A 223 6.87 -11.38 -4.83
CA ALA A 223 6.41 -12.68 -5.33
C ALA A 223 5.17 -12.55 -6.22
N LEU A 224 4.24 -11.65 -5.90
CA LEU A 224 3.07 -11.35 -6.73
C LEU A 224 3.49 -10.77 -8.09
N MET A 225 4.34 -9.74 -8.11
CA MET A 225 4.83 -9.11 -9.35
C MET A 225 5.56 -10.11 -10.25
N LEU A 226 6.34 -11.02 -9.66
CA LEU A 226 7.02 -12.07 -10.43
C LEU A 226 6.00 -12.99 -11.12
N ARG A 227 4.89 -13.33 -10.46
CA ARG A 227 3.82 -14.15 -11.04
C ARG A 227 3.06 -13.41 -12.14
N VAL A 228 2.77 -12.12 -11.94
CA VAL A 228 2.08 -11.29 -12.93
C VAL A 228 3.00 -10.97 -14.13
N GLY A 229 4.32 -11.06 -13.96
CA GLY A 229 5.30 -10.68 -14.98
C GLY A 229 5.42 -9.17 -15.19
N SER A 230 4.86 -8.37 -14.29
CA SER A 230 4.84 -6.90 -14.39
C SER A 230 4.82 -6.23 -13.01
N SER A 231 5.38 -5.02 -12.96
CA SER A 231 5.29 -4.12 -11.81
C SER A 231 4.12 -3.13 -11.92
N ASP A 232 3.37 -3.17 -13.02
CA ASP A 232 2.18 -2.33 -13.22
C ASP A 232 0.97 -2.93 -12.48
N MET A 233 0.50 -2.22 -11.46
CA MET A 233 -0.61 -2.66 -10.62
C MET A 233 -1.97 -2.60 -11.32
N ASN A 234 -2.08 -1.93 -12.48
CA ASN A 234 -3.27 -2.01 -13.32
C ASN A 234 -3.46 -3.41 -13.95
N LEU A 235 -2.38 -4.19 -14.11
CA LEU A 235 -2.44 -5.52 -14.72
C LEU A 235 -2.75 -6.65 -13.72
N VAL A 236 -2.86 -6.31 -12.43
CA VAL A 236 -3.17 -7.30 -11.40
C VAL A 236 -4.67 -7.57 -11.43
N THR A 237 -5.05 -8.80 -11.74
CA THR A 237 -6.43 -9.28 -11.76
C THR A 237 -6.75 -10.07 -10.50
N GLU A 238 -8.03 -10.32 -10.26
CA GLU A 238 -8.48 -11.22 -9.21
C GLU A 238 -7.91 -12.64 -9.41
N GLN A 239 -7.91 -13.14 -10.65
CA GLN A 239 -7.35 -14.45 -10.97
C GLN A 239 -5.87 -14.57 -10.57
N HIS A 240 -5.05 -13.53 -10.82
CA HIS A 240 -3.65 -13.53 -10.38
C HIS A 240 -3.51 -13.70 -8.85
N LEU A 241 -4.43 -13.12 -8.08
CA LEU A 241 -4.42 -13.23 -6.62
C LEU A 241 -4.96 -14.57 -6.13
N LEU A 242 -5.95 -15.17 -6.81
CA LEU A 242 -6.44 -16.52 -6.55
C LEU A 242 -5.33 -17.56 -6.83
N ASP A 243 -4.66 -17.46 -7.97
CA ASP A 243 -3.52 -18.33 -8.30
C ASP A 243 -2.37 -18.15 -7.29
N TRP A 244 -2.16 -16.91 -6.81
CA TRP A 244 -1.19 -16.65 -5.77
C TRP A 244 -1.56 -17.24 -4.42
N ARG A 245 -2.82 -17.12 -4.01
CA ARG A 245 -3.38 -17.77 -2.83
C ARG A 245 -3.19 -19.28 -2.89
N ASP A 246 -3.58 -19.90 -4.00
CA ASP A 246 -3.58 -21.37 -4.14
C ASP A 246 -2.15 -21.92 -4.18
N ALA A 247 -1.24 -21.23 -4.87
CA ALA A 247 0.17 -21.55 -4.81
C ALA A 247 0.75 -21.43 -3.39
N LEU A 248 0.34 -20.44 -2.59
CA LEU A 248 0.76 -20.32 -1.19
C LEU A 248 0.19 -21.45 -0.33
N LEU A 249 -1.07 -21.84 -0.54
CA LEU A 249 -1.72 -22.95 0.17
C LEU A 249 -1.12 -24.31 -0.20
N ALA A 250 -0.59 -24.47 -1.42
CA ALA A 250 0.14 -25.66 -1.85
C ALA A 250 1.53 -25.81 -1.19
N THR A 251 2.02 -24.78 -0.49
CA THR A 251 3.28 -24.86 0.28
C THR A 251 3.05 -25.39 1.69
N LYS A 252 4.11 -25.44 2.52
CA LYS A 252 4.02 -25.79 3.95
C LYS A 252 3.49 -24.66 4.85
N LEU A 253 2.98 -23.57 4.28
CA LEU A 253 2.41 -22.47 5.06
C LEU A 253 1.03 -22.86 5.63
N SER A 254 0.71 -22.37 6.83
CA SER A 254 -0.63 -22.57 7.39
C SER A 254 -1.66 -21.67 6.70
N PRO A 255 -2.92 -22.12 6.54
CA PRO A 255 -3.98 -21.30 5.95
C PRO A 255 -4.16 -19.94 6.64
N ILE A 256 -4.05 -19.89 7.97
CA ILE A 256 -4.10 -18.63 8.73
C ILE A 256 -2.94 -17.68 8.39
N THR A 257 -1.74 -18.20 8.10
CA THR A 257 -0.61 -17.37 7.65
C THR A 257 -0.86 -16.78 6.27
N VAL A 258 -1.49 -17.55 5.38
CA VAL A 258 -1.88 -17.07 4.04
C VAL A 258 -2.95 -15.99 4.17
N LYS A 259 -4.01 -16.26 4.95
CA LYS A 259 -5.13 -15.34 5.22
C LYS A 259 -4.67 -14.03 5.88
N ASP A 260 -4.12 -14.10 7.09
CA ASP A 260 -3.82 -12.94 7.93
C ASP A 260 -2.48 -12.28 7.57
N GLY A 261 -1.67 -12.94 6.75
CA GLY A 261 -0.37 -12.44 6.29
C GLY A 261 -0.43 -11.88 4.88
N TYR A 262 -0.57 -12.77 3.90
CA TYR A 262 -0.40 -12.46 2.47
C TYR A 262 -1.64 -11.78 1.91
N ILE A 263 -2.81 -12.39 2.07
CA ILE A 263 -4.07 -11.87 1.54
C ILE A 263 -4.49 -10.60 2.28
N ALA A 264 -4.30 -10.54 3.60
CA ALA A 264 -4.51 -9.30 4.36
C ALA A 264 -3.64 -8.13 3.86
N ALA A 265 -2.39 -8.38 3.47
CA ALA A 265 -1.51 -7.35 2.91
C ALA A 265 -2.03 -6.85 1.56
N ALA A 266 -2.45 -7.77 0.68
CA ALA A 266 -3.04 -7.42 -0.62
C ALA A 266 -4.33 -6.59 -0.45
N LYS A 267 -5.26 -7.04 0.41
CA LYS A 267 -6.50 -6.31 0.75
C LYS A 267 -6.25 -4.91 1.30
N ALA A 268 -5.24 -4.77 2.17
CA ALA A 268 -4.88 -3.46 2.71
C ALA A 268 -4.37 -2.51 1.61
N PHE A 269 -3.50 -3.00 0.72
CA PHE A 269 -2.87 -2.22 -0.34
C PHE A 269 -3.85 -1.87 -1.46
N PHE A 270 -4.46 -2.87 -2.12
CA PHE A 270 -5.36 -2.65 -3.25
C PHE A 270 -6.65 -1.93 -2.84
N GLY A 271 -7.20 -2.27 -1.67
CA GLY A 271 -8.34 -1.55 -1.11
C GLY A 271 -8.03 -0.08 -0.83
N TRP A 272 -6.80 0.25 -0.40
CA TRP A 272 -6.36 1.65 -0.29
C TRP A 272 -6.20 2.31 -1.65
N CYS A 273 -5.57 1.65 -2.63
CA CYS A 273 -5.42 2.17 -3.98
C CYS A 273 -6.77 2.50 -4.62
N LYS A 274 -7.77 1.63 -4.49
CA LYS A 274 -9.15 1.88 -4.97
C LYS A 274 -9.78 3.08 -4.28
N ARG A 275 -9.74 3.13 -2.93
CA ARG A 275 -10.32 4.27 -2.16
C ARG A 275 -9.68 5.61 -2.51
N MET A 276 -8.38 5.63 -2.78
CA MET A 276 -7.65 6.83 -3.19
C MET A 276 -7.73 7.13 -4.69
N LYS A 277 -8.58 6.41 -5.44
CA LYS A 277 -8.75 6.53 -6.90
C LYS A 277 -7.42 6.37 -7.67
N LYS A 278 -6.48 5.59 -7.13
CA LYS A 278 -5.19 5.26 -7.76
C LYS A 278 -5.29 4.09 -8.73
N LEU A 279 -6.20 3.16 -8.44
CA LEU A 279 -6.60 2.03 -9.30
C LEU A 279 -8.12 2.08 -9.50
N ARG A 280 -8.59 1.58 -10.66
CA ARG A 280 -10.01 1.55 -11.02
C ARG A 280 -10.82 0.56 -10.18
N SER A 281 -10.22 -0.58 -9.85
CA SER A 281 -10.83 -1.65 -9.08
C SER A 281 -9.88 -2.16 -8.00
N ASP A 282 -10.42 -2.94 -7.06
CA ASP A 282 -9.67 -3.65 -6.05
C ASP A 282 -9.74 -5.14 -6.42
N PRO A 283 -8.69 -5.70 -7.05
CA PRO A 283 -8.68 -7.10 -7.46
C PRO A 283 -8.68 -8.06 -6.26
N SER A 284 -8.42 -7.59 -5.04
CA SER A 284 -8.28 -8.43 -3.86
C SER A 284 -9.56 -8.59 -3.05
N ALA A 285 -10.62 -7.84 -3.36
CA ALA A 285 -11.83 -7.76 -2.56
C ALA A 285 -12.44 -9.15 -2.26
N GLU A 286 -12.67 -9.93 -3.31
CA GLU A 286 -13.33 -11.25 -3.26
C GLU A 286 -12.35 -12.41 -3.01
N VAL A 287 -11.06 -12.12 -2.82
CA VAL A 287 -10.05 -13.16 -2.53
C VAL A 287 -10.15 -13.57 -1.07
N VAL A 288 -10.69 -14.77 -0.83
CA VAL A 288 -10.89 -15.35 0.49
C VAL A 288 -10.06 -16.62 0.66
N VAL A 289 -9.62 -16.87 1.89
CA VAL A 289 -8.99 -18.11 2.33
C VAL A 289 -9.88 -18.71 3.40
N ASP A 290 -10.46 -19.87 3.09
CA ASP A 290 -11.21 -20.64 4.06
C ASP A 290 -10.25 -21.31 5.03
N VAL A 291 -10.44 -21.03 6.30
CA VAL A 291 -9.69 -21.65 7.39
C VAL A 291 -10.70 -22.51 8.12
N SER A 292 -10.62 -23.83 7.94
CA SER A 292 -11.40 -24.74 8.77
C SER A 292 -10.98 -24.58 10.22
N GLU A 293 -11.95 -24.59 11.14
CA GLU A 293 -11.70 -24.67 12.58
C GLU A 293 -11.06 -26.02 12.90
N LYS A 294 -9.75 -26.14 12.68
CA LYS A 294 -9.00 -27.15 13.41
C LYS A 294 -9.08 -26.77 14.88
N HIS A 295 -9.25 -27.76 15.74
CA HIS A 295 -8.97 -27.62 17.18
C HIS A 295 -7.51 -27.16 17.32
N GLU A 296 -7.28 -25.85 17.24
CA GLU A 296 -5.97 -25.27 17.44
C GLU A 296 -5.58 -25.62 18.87
N THR A 297 -4.45 -26.33 19.01
CA THR A 297 -3.87 -26.55 20.32
C THR A 297 -3.44 -25.18 20.84
N LYS A 298 -4.29 -24.55 21.66
CA LYS A 298 -4.08 -23.18 22.14
C LYS A 298 -2.71 -23.08 22.80
N MET A 299 -1.97 -22.05 22.41
CA MET A 299 -0.71 -21.71 23.06
C MET A 299 -0.95 -21.49 24.56
N ARG A 300 -0.06 -22.04 25.39
CA ARG A 300 -0.17 -21.98 26.85
C ARG A 300 1.02 -21.30 27.50
N GLY A 301 0.84 -20.90 28.74
CA GLY A 301 1.93 -20.44 29.61
C GLY A 301 2.75 -21.59 30.16
N PHE A 302 3.88 -21.23 30.78
CA PHE A 302 4.67 -22.19 31.55
C PHE A 302 3.86 -22.75 32.72
N THR A 303 3.88 -24.07 32.89
CA THR A 303 3.40 -24.74 34.10
C THR A 303 4.27 -24.37 35.31
N ASP A 304 3.82 -24.70 36.51
CA ASP A 304 4.59 -24.44 37.73
C ASP A 304 5.95 -25.15 37.71
N LYS A 305 5.98 -26.40 37.22
CA LYS A 305 7.22 -27.17 37.04
C LYS A 305 8.17 -26.53 36.02
N GLU A 306 7.67 -26.15 34.84
CA GLU A 306 8.50 -25.51 33.81
C GLU A 306 9.02 -24.15 34.26
N ALA A 307 8.19 -23.35 34.92
CA ALA A 307 8.59 -22.07 35.50
C ALA A 307 9.69 -22.26 36.56
N ALA A 308 9.52 -23.25 37.46
CA ALA A 308 10.52 -23.56 38.46
C ALA A 308 11.85 -23.99 37.84
N ILE A 309 11.83 -24.82 36.78
CA ILE A 309 13.04 -25.20 36.04
C ILE A 309 13.77 -23.98 35.47
N ILE A 310 13.05 -23.06 34.82
CA ILE A 310 13.66 -21.86 34.22
C ILE A 310 14.24 -20.95 35.30
N LEU A 311 13.48 -20.67 36.36
CA LEU A 311 13.89 -19.74 37.41
C LEU A 311 15.04 -20.30 38.26
N SER A 312 15.01 -21.60 38.56
CA SER A 312 16.12 -22.30 39.22
C SER A 312 17.39 -22.28 38.36
N ALA A 313 17.26 -22.51 37.04
CA ALA A 313 18.40 -22.41 36.12
C ALA A 313 18.90 -20.96 35.94
N ALA A 314 18.03 -19.96 36.09
CA ALA A 314 18.41 -18.55 36.08
C ALA A 314 19.21 -18.15 37.34
N LEU A 315 18.98 -18.83 38.48
CA LEU A 315 19.75 -18.66 39.72
C LEU A 315 21.07 -19.45 39.73
N ALA A 316 21.19 -20.48 38.90
CA ALA A 316 22.39 -21.31 38.83
C ALA A 316 23.62 -20.48 38.43
N PRO A 317 24.83 -20.81 38.93
CA PRO A 317 26.03 -20.10 38.51
C PRO A 317 26.24 -20.30 37.00
N MET A 318 26.59 -19.22 36.31
CA MET A 318 26.75 -19.26 34.85
C MET A 318 28.21 -19.51 34.46
N SER A 319 28.39 -20.09 33.27
CA SER A 319 29.73 -20.35 32.73
C SER A 319 30.55 -19.06 32.65
N LYS A 320 31.80 -19.11 33.13
CA LYS A 320 32.77 -18.00 33.04
C LYS A 320 33.07 -17.59 31.59
N LEU A 321 32.82 -18.47 30.62
CA LEU A 321 33.01 -18.21 29.19
C LEU A 321 31.85 -17.40 28.57
N MET A 322 30.75 -17.23 29.30
CA MET A 322 29.60 -16.46 28.82
C MET A 322 29.85 -14.97 29.00
N ALA A 323 29.55 -14.18 27.96
CA ALA A 323 29.56 -12.72 28.08
C ALA A 323 28.66 -12.25 29.23
N ARG A 324 29.17 -11.30 30.03
CA ARG A 324 28.51 -10.82 31.26
C ARG A 324 27.05 -10.40 31.05
N GLU A 325 26.71 -9.78 29.92
CA GLU A 325 25.35 -9.34 29.64
C GLU A 325 24.43 -10.47 29.20
N ASN A 326 24.94 -11.48 28.48
CA ASN A 326 24.15 -12.68 28.18
C ASN A 326 23.87 -13.46 29.47
N ALA A 327 24.85 -13.49 30.37
CA ALA A 327 24.68 -14.04 31.70
C ALA A 327 23.59 -13.25 32.47
N ALA A 328 23.72 -11.93 32.55
CA ALA A 328 22.71 -11.08 33.16
C ALA A 328 21.31 -11.27 32.54
N ALA A 329 21.22 -11.44 31.22
CA ALA A 329 19.97 -11.70 30.53
C ALA A 329 19.32 -13.01 31.01
N ARG A 330 20.09 -14.10 31.11
CA ARG A 330 19.59 -15.38 31.64
C ARG A 330 19.17 -15.29 33.11
N ARG A 331 19.92 -14.53 33.91
CA ARG A 331 19.66 -14.33 35.34
C ARG A 331 18.39 -13.53 35.62
N TRP A 332 18.16 -12.45 34.89
CA TRP A 332 17.14 -11.46 35.27
C TRP A 332 15.91 -11.44 34.38
N VAL A 333 16.06 -11.66 33.06
CA VAL A 333 14.93 -11.50 32.13
C VAL A 333 13.78 -12.47 32.43
N PRO A 334 14.01 -13.78 32.68
CA PRO A 334 12.92 -14.69 33.05
C PRO A 334 12.23 -14.27 34.35
N TRP A 335 13.00 -13.85 35.35
CA TRP A 335 12.51 -13.40 36.65
C TRP A 335 11.63 -12.15 36.56
N ILE A 336 12.08 -11.14 35.81
CA ILE A 336 11.28 -9.93 35.55
C ILE A 336 10.00 -10.28 34.78
N CYS A 337 10.10 -11.11 33.74
CA CYS A 337 8.92 -11.54 32.97
C CYS A 337 7.91 -12.33 33.81
N ALA A 338 8.40 -13.11 34.78
CA ALA A 338 7.56 -13.91 35.66
C ALA A 338 6.68 -13.06 36.60
N TYR A 339 7.14 -11.85 36.95
CA TYR A 339 6.43 -10.92 37.84
C TYR A 339 5.70 -9.77 37.14
N THR A 340 5.95 -9.55 35.85
CA THR A 340 5.35 -8.43 35.10
C THR A 340 4.52 -8.88 33.90
N GLY A 341 4.71 -10.12 33.43
CA GLY A 341 4.12 -10.60 32.18
C GLY A 341 4.52 -9.79 30.93
N ALA A 342 5.55 -8.94 31.04
CA ALA A 342 6.08 -8.17 29.92
C ALA A 342 6.58 -9.09 28.80
N ARG A 343 6.62 -8.58 27.57
CA ARG A 343 7.22 -9.36 26.47
C ARG A 343 8.72 -9.46 26.73
N VAL A 344 9.33 -10.62 26.44
CA VAL A 344 10.78 -10.80 26.64
C VAL A 344 11.59 -9.68 25.98
N ASN A 345 11.21 -9.26 24.76
CA ASN A 345 11.92 -8.18 24.07
C ASN A 345 11.71 -6.79 24.67
N GLU A 346 10.63 -6.55 25.42
CA GLU A 346 10.44 -5.31 26.20
C GLU A 346 11.40 -5.28 27.41
N ILE A 347 11.72 -6.45 27.96
CA ILE A 347 12.68 -6.56 29.07
C ILE A 347 14.13 -6.55 28.56
N THR A 348 14.44 -7.25 27.46
CA THR A 348 15.82 -7.30 26.93
C THR A 348 16.31 -5.96 26.40
N GLN A 349 15.42 -5.00 26.15
CA GLN A 349 15.76 -3.63 25.74
C GLN A 349 15.93 -2.64 26.90
N LEU A 350 15.66 -3.04 28.15
CA LEU A 350 15.75 -2.14 29.31
C LEU A 350 17.13 -1.51 29.45
N ARG A 351 17.13 -0.22 29.78
CA ARG A 351 18.30 0.60 30.09
C ARG A 351 18.40 0.81 31.60
N ALA A 352 19.56 1.24 32.08
CA ALA A 352 19.72 1.59 33.49
C ALA A 352 18.73 2.68 33.94
N SER A 353 18.50 3.69 33.10
CA SER A 353 17.52 4.77 33.33
C SER A 353 16.06 4.34 33.29
N ASP A 354 15.77 3.08 32.95
CA ASP A 354 14.41 2.55 32.94
C ASP A 354 14.06 1.85 34.27
N VAL A 355 15.02 1.69 35.18
CA VAL A 355 14.79 1.28 36.57
C VAL A 355 14.81 2.53 37.42
N LEU A 356 13.66 2.89 38.00
CA LEU A 356 13.45 4.18 38.64
C LEU A 356 12.54 4.05 39.85
N ASN A 357 12.54 5.04 40.72
CA ASN A 357 11.66 5.12 41.88
C ASN A 357 10.59 6.20 41.60
N VAL A 358 9.32 5.84 41.67
CA VAL A 358 8.17 6.77 41.56
C VAL A 358 7.51 6.82 42.92
N ASP A 359 7.56 7.97 43.57
CA ASP A 359 6.88 8.21 44.86
C ASP A 359 7.15 7.11 45.91
N GLY A 360 8.40 6.65 46.01
CA GLY A 360 8.82 5.60 46.93
C GLY A 360 8.68 4.17 46.39
N ILE A 361 8.06 3.98 45.22
CA ILE A 361 7.84 2.67 44.60
C ILE A 361 8.90 2.40 43.53
N ASP A 362 9.72 1.38 43.73
CA ASP A 362 10.67 0.93 42.72
C ASP A 362 9.94 0.31 41.52
N CYS A 363 10.25 0.81 40.33
CA CYS A 363 9.53 0.51 39.09
C CYS A 363 10.46 0.22 37.91
N ILE A 364 9.91 -0.45 36.90
CA ILE A 364 10.48 -0.61 35.57
C ILE A 364 9.61 0.17 34.58
N ARG A 365 10.21 1.13 33.88
CA ARG A 365 9.60 1.82 32.75
C ARG A 365 9.81 1.04 31.47
N ILE A 366 8.72 0.60 30.84
CA ILE A 366 8.72 -0.01 29.53
C ILE A 366 8.24 1.02 28.52
N THR A 367 9.16 1.52 27.70
CA THR A 367 8.93 2.67 26.81
C THR A 367 9.38 2.37 25.37
N PRO A 368 8.66 2.90 24.34
CA PRO A 368 9.08 2.79 22.94
C PRO A 368 10.44 3.46 22.66
N GLU A 369 10.93 4.35 23.53
CA GLU A 369 12.25 4.96 23.39
C GLU A 369 13.42 3.98 23.56
N ALA A 370 13.22 2.90 24.31
CA ALA A 370 14.24 1.86 24.50
C ALA A 370 14.30 0.89 23.30
N GLY A 371 13.20 0.82 22.54
CA GLY A 371 13.03 -0.01 21.36
C GLY A 371 11.55 -0.34 21.14
N THR A 372 11.22 -0.96 20.00
CA THR A 372 9.82 -1.10 19.56
C THR A 372 8.94 -1.83 20.57
N VAL A 373 7.99 -1.09 21.16
CA VAL A 373 6.87 -1.62 21.94
C VAL A 373 5.66 -1.75 21.02
N LYS A 374 5.01 -2.92 20.97
CA LYS A 374 3.92 -3.19 20.00
C LYS A 374 2.72 -2.26 20.14
N THR A 375 2.43 -1.80 21.35
CA THR A 375 1.33 -0.87 21.63
C THR A 375 1.72 0.59 21.47
N LEU A 376 3.02 0.89 21.31
CA LEU A 376 3.60 2.24 21.33
C LEU A 376 3.27 3.07 22.59
N ARG A 377 2.71 2.45 23.64
CA ARG A 377 2.40 3.10 24.91
C ARG A 377 3.48 2.80 25.93
N GLU A 378 3.94 3.85 26.60
CA GLU A 378 4.78 3.74 27.78
C GLU A 378 3.97 3.20 28.97
N ARG A 379 4.61 2.43 29.83
CA ARG A 379 4.06 2.06 31.15
C ARG A 379 5.15 1.94 32.19
N VAL A 380 4.82 2.28 33.43
CA VAL A 380 5.68 2.17 34.59
C VAL A 380 5.12 1.07 35.49
N VAL A 381 5.86 -0.01 35.66
CA VAL A 381 5.40 -1.23 36.34
C VAL A 381 6.18 -1.39 37.64
N PRO A 382 5.50 -1.49 38.81
CA PRO A 382 6.19 -1.72 40.08
C PRO A 382 7.00 -3.02 40.07
N ILE A 383 8.13 -3.02 40.77
CA ILE A 383 9.00 -4.17 40.93
C ILE A 383 8.51 -4.96 42.13
N HIS A 384 8.27 -6.25 41.93
CA HIS A 384 7.90 -7.15 43.02
C HIS A 384 9.03 -7.22 44.08
N PRO A 385 8.75 -7.15 45.40
CA PRO A 385 9.78 -7.13 46.46
C PRO A 385 10.80 -8.27 46.38
N HIS A 386 10.36 -9.47 46.01
CA HIS A 386 11.26 -10.60 45.78
C HIS A 386 12.40 -10.31 44.77
N LEU A 387 12.16 -9.49 43.72
CA LEU A 387 13.23 -9.09 42.79
C LEU A 387 14.20 -8.09 43.44
N VAL A 388 13.69 -7.22 44.30
CA VAL A 388 14.50 -6.28 45.09
C VAL A 388 15.42 -7.04 46.03
N GLU A 389 14.86 -7.97 46.82
CA GLU A 389 15.62 -8.86 47.73
C GLU A 389 16.70 -9.67 47.00
N GLN A 390 16.43 -10.09 45.76
CA GLN A 390 17.40 -10.82 44.94
C GLN A 390 18.57 -9.95 44.45
N GLY A 391 18.50 -8.62 44.62
CA GLY A 391 19.53 -7.67 44.20
C GLY A 391 19.34 -7.08 42.79
N PHE A 392 18.12 -7.07 42.26
CA PHE A 392 17.88 -6.54 40.90
C PHE A 392 18.22 -5.06 40.79
N LEU A 393 17.87 -4.26 41.80
CA LEU A 393 18.13 -2.81 41.81
C LEU A 393 19.64 -2.53 41.80
N ASP A 394 20.41 -3.27 42.60
CA ASP A 394 21.87 -3.12 42.66
C ASP A 394 22.51 -3.50 41.32
N PHE A 395 22.05 -4.60 40.70
CA PHE A 395 22.45 -4.96 39.35
C PHE A 395 22.17 -3.84 38.33
N ALA A 396 20.98 -3.24 38.37
CA ALA A 396 20.61 -2.16 37.45
C ALA A 396 21.49 -0.92 37.64
N ARG A 397 21.81 -0.58 38.90
CA ARG A 397 22.68 0.54 39.30
C ARG A 397 24.15 0.38 38.89
N MET A 398 24.59 -0.84 38.54
CA MET A 398 25.95 -1.07 37.99
C MET A 398 26.17 -0.36 36.64
N LYS A 399 25.09 0.04 35.96
CA LYS A 399 25.11 0.80 34.71
C LYS A 399 24.45 2.17 34.93
N LYS A 400 24.73 3.14 34.06
CA LYS A 400 24.21 4.51 34.16
C LYS A 400 23.52 4.95 32.87
N GLY A 401 22.56 5.87 33.01
CA GLY A 401 21.86 6.51 31.90
C GLY A 401 21.24 5.52 30.92
N LYS A 402 21.40 5.78 29.62
CA LYS A 402 20.78 4.99 28.54
C LYS A 402 21.51 3.67 28.22
N ALA A 403 22.47 3.25 29.05
CA ALA A 403 23.21 2.01 28.83
C ALA A 403 22.27 0.79 28.97
N PRO A 404 22.20 -0.12 27.97
CA PRO A 404 21.35 -1.30 28.03
C PRO A 404 21.80 -2.28 29.12
N LEU A 405 20.87 -2.89 29.82
CA LEU A 405 21.15 -3.85 30.90
C LEU A 405 21.67 -5.19 30.36
N PHE A 406 21.09 -5.68 29.27
CA PHE A 406 21.24 -7.08 28.82
C PHE A 406 22.03 -7.27 27.52
N TYR A 407 22.62 -6.20 26.98
CA TYR A 407 23.58 -6.28 25.88
C TYR A 407 24.56 -5.12 25.93
N SER A 408 25.62 -5.21 25.13
CA SER A 408 26.60 -4.14 24.97
C SER A 408 26.44 -3.51 23.59
N VAL A 409 26.35 -2.18 23.53
CA VAL A 409 26.36 -1.42 22.27
C VAL A 409 27.76 -1.44 21.65
N ALA A 410 28.82 -1.32 22.46
CA ALA A 410 30.21 -1.35 21.98
C ALA A 410 30.61 -2.67 21.30
N ARG A 411 29.98 -3.80 21.66
CA ARG A 411 30.22 -5.10 21.01
C ARG A 411 29.34 -5.35 19.77
N GLN A 412 28.60 -4.35 19.30
CA GLN A 412 27.81 -4.49 18.07
C GLN A 412 28.74 -4.42 16.86
N ARG A 413 28.92 -5.57 16.20
CA ARG A 413 29.81 -5.70 15.03
C ARG A 413 29.27 -5.04 13.77
N ASN A 414 27.95 -4.82 13.68
CA ASN A 414 27.30 -4.27 12.50
C ASN A 414 26.25 -3.24 12.95
N PRO A 415 26.50 -1.93 12.75
CA PRO A 415 25.54 -0.87 13.07
C PRO A 415 24.28 -0.95 12.19
N ASP A 416 24.38 -1.46 10.96
CA ASP A 416 23.28 -1.62 9.99
C ASP A 416 22.52 -2.96 10.14
N ARG A 417 22.61 -3.59 11.31
CA ARG A 417 21.97 -4.90 11.54
C ARG A 417 20.46 -4.82 11.34
N LYS A 418 19.93 -5.67 10.44
CA LYS A 418 18.49 -5.74 10.11
C LYS A 418 17.55 -6.08 11.26
N ASN A 419 18.04 -6.66 12.36
CA ASN A 419 17.26 -7.02 13.55
C ASN A 419 17.95 -6.44 14.79
N PRO A 420 17.27 -5.68 15.66
CA PRO A 420 17.90 -5.07 16.85
C PRO A 420 18.57 -6.08 17.80
N THR A 421 19.58 -5.62 18.54
CA THR A 421 20.36 -6.48 19.46
C THR A 421 19.50 -7.12 20.55
N TYR A 422 18.58 -6.38 21.15
CA TYR A 422 17.67 -6.88 22.18
C TYR A 422 16.79 -8.04 21.70
N THR A 423 16.41 -8.07 20.41
CA THR A 423 15.65 -9.18 19.80
C THR A 423 16.51 -10.44 19.72
N SER A 424 17.80 -10.30 19.39
CA SER A 424 18.72 -11.43 19.38
C SER A 424 18.96 -12.00 20.78
N VAL A 425 19.02 -11.14 21.80
CA VAL A 425 19.08 -11.59 23.21
C VAL A 425 17.83 -12.40 23.56
N GLY A 426 16.64 -11.92 23.20
CA GLY A 426 15.39 -12.66 23.40
C GLY A 426 15.35 -14.01 22.68
N ASN A 427 15.88 -14.10 21.46
CA ASN A 427 15.97 -15.38 20.75
C ASN A 427 16.91 -16.37 21.44
N LYS A 428 18.08 -15.91 21.91
CA LYS A 428 19.02 -16.75 22.68
C LYS A 428 18.43 -17.23 24.01
N LEU A 429 17.58 -16.42 24.65
CA LEU A 429 16.83 -16.84 25.83
C LEU A 429 15.82 -17.92 25.48
N ALA A 430 15.09 -17.78 24.37
CA ALA A 430 14.16 -18.82 23.92
C ALA A 430 14.88 -20.15 23.62
N GLU A 431 16.01 -20.11 22.92
CA GLU A 431 16.87 -21.27 22.67
C GLU A 431 17.32 -21.92 23.99
N TRP A 432 17.82 -21.11 24.93
CA TRP A 432 18.22 -21.60 26.25
C TRP A 432 17.07 -22.27 27.02
N VAL A 433 15.87 -21.69 27.00
CA VAL A 433 14.68 -22.31 27.61
C VAL A 433 14.36 -23.68 26.97
N ARG A 434 14.54 -23.83 25.65
CA ARG A 434 14.41 -25.14 24.99
C ARG A 434 15.49 -26.13 25.43
N GLU A 435 16.73 -25.68 25.60
CA GLU A 435 17.84 -26.50 26.11
C GLU A 435 17.60 -27.01 27.55
N LEU A 436 16.80 -26.28 28.36
CA LEU A 436 16.39 -26.73 29.69
C LEU A 436 15.40 -27.91 29.67
N GLY A 437 14.90 -28.29 28.49
CA GLY A 437 13.98 -29.43 28.32
C GLY A 437 12.53 -29.03 28.06
N ILE A 438 12.23 -27.73 27.94
CA ILE A 438 10.87 -27.24 27.70
C ILE A 438 10.58 -27.31 26.20
N LYS A 439 10.26 -28.50 25.71
CA LYS A 439 10.12 -28.82 24.28
C LYS A 439 8.68 -28.84 23.78
N ASP A 440 7.69 -28.65 24.66
CA ASP A 440 6.27 -28.61 24.26
C ASP A 440 6.07 -27.49 23.20
N PRO A 441 5.60 -27.83 21.98
CA PRO A 441 5.40 -26.86 20.92
C PRO A 441 4.32 -25.82 21.25
N ARG A 442 3.41 -26.11 22.19
CA ARG A 442 2.35 -25.20 22.64
C ARG A 442 2.86 -24.09 23.54
N VAL A 443 4.12 -24.15 23.96
CA VAL A 443 4.78 -23.11 24.75
C VAL A 443 5.74 -22.36 23.84
N ALA A 444 5.48 -21.09 23.57
CA ALA A 444 6.47 -20.21 22.96
C ALA A 444 7.32 -19.60 24.08
N PRO A 445 8.63 -19.88 24.19
CA PRO A 445 9.42 -19.42 25.33
C PRO A 445 9.35 -17.92 25.60
N ASN A 446 9.30 -17.10 24.55
CA ASN A 446 9.22 -15.64 24.66
C ASN A 446 7.82 -15.10 25.05
N HIS A 447 6.79 -15.95 25.02
CA HIS A 447 5.42 -15.62 25.41
C HIS A 447 4.89 -16.47 26.58
N GLY A 448 5.60 -17.53 26.98
CA GLY A 448 5.18 -18.45 28.03
C GLY A 448 5.01 -17.74 29.38
N TRP A 449 5.93 -16.81 29.72
CA TRP A 449 5.82 -15.99 30.93
C TRP A 449 4.58 -15.09 30.91
N ARG A 450 4.28 -14.49 29.77
CA ARG A 450 3.13 -13.62 29.59
C ARG A 450 1.81 -14.36 29.86
N HIS A 451 1.66 -15.56 29.32
CA HIS A 451 0.48 -16.41 29.60
C HIS A 451 0.44 -16.89 31.05
N ARG A 452 1.61 -17.24 31.62
CA ARG A 452 1.72 -17.67 33.01
C ARG A 452 1.32 -16.54 33.97
N PHE A 453 1.83 -15.33 33.77
CA PHE A 453 1.50 -14.16 34.59
C PHE A 453 -0.01 -13.91 34.60
N LYS A 454 -0.70 -13.95 33.45
CA LYS A 454 -2.18 -13.90 33.43
C LYS A 454 -2.82 -14.99 34.26
N THR A 455 -2.32 -16.22 34.17
CA THR A 455 -2.88 -17.36 34.88
C THR A 455 -2.65 -17.25 36.38
N ALA A 456 -1.45 -16.85 36.80
CA ALA A 456 -1.08 -16.64 38.20
C ALA A 456 -1.84 -15.45 38.81
N GLY A 457 -1.94 -14.33 38.10
CA GLY A 457 -2.72 -13.17 38.54
C GLY A 457 -4.21 -13.48 38.71
N ARG A 458 -4.80 -14.25 37.79
CA ARG A 458 -6.18 -14.76 37.95
C ARG A 458 -6.33 -15.62 39.21
N LYS A 459 -5.40 -16.55 39.45
CA LYS A 459 -5.41 -17.40 40.67
C LYS A 459 -5.27 -16.56 41.94
N ALA A 460 -4.48 -15.49 41.89
CA ALA A 460 -4.25 -14.55 42.98
C ALA A 460 -5.37 -13.50 43.15
N ARG A 461 -6.43 -13.56 42.32
CA ARG A 461 -7.52 -12.57 42.30
C ARG A 461 -7.01 -11.13 42.14
N MET A 462 -6.00 -10.96 41.29
CA MET A 462 -5.62 -9.62 40.85
C MET A 462 -6.75 -9.00 40.04
N ASP A 463 -6.96 -7.69 40.21
CA ASP A 463 -7.90 -6.95 39.38
C ASP A 463 -7.56 -7.11 37.89
N TRP A 464 -8.58 -7.38 37.07
CA TRP A 464 -8.40 -7.74 35.68
C TRP A 464 -7.82 -6.58 34.84
N LEU A 465 -8.32 -5.36 35.08
CA LEU A 465 -7.91 -4.14 34.37
C LEU A 465 -6.47 -3.80 34.74
N ILE A 466 -6.15 -3.82 36.04
CA ILE A 466 -4.78 -3.55 36.52
C ILE A 466 -3.81 -4.61 36.02
N LEU A 467 -4.23 -5.89 35.99
CA LEU A 467 -3.43 -6.99 35.43
C LEU A 467 -3.16 -6.80 33.93
N ASP A 468 -4.14 -6.34 33.15
CA ASP A 468 -3.96 -5.97 31.73
C ASP A 468 -3.01 -4.76 31.59
N ALA A 469 -3.11 -3.75 32.47
CA ALA A 469 -2.26 -2.57 32.48
C ALA A 469 -0.78 -2.89 32.78
N ILE A 470 -0.49 -3.66 33.85
CA ILE A 470 0.84 -4.16 34.19
C ILE A 470 1.48 -4.88 32.99
N GLN A 471 0.70 -5.72 32.33
CA GLN A 471 1.14 -6.53 31.21
C GLN A 471 1.23 -5.73 29.89
N GLY A 472 0.67 -4.53 29.82
CA GLY A 472 0.61 -3.70 28.62
C GLY A 472 -0.28 -4.28 27.52
N HIS A 473 -1.47 -4.76 27.88
CA HIS A 473 -2.54 -5.05 26.94
C HIS A 473 -3.30 -3.77 26.58
N ALA A 474 -3.77 -3.66 25.34
CA ALA A 474 -4.58 -2.51 24.92
C ALA A 474 -5.99 -2.64 25.53
N PRO A 475 -6.63 -1.52 25.93
CA PRO A 475 -8.02 -1.51 26.36
C PRO A 475 -8.92 -2.13 25.30
N ARG A 476 -9.96 -2.84 25.73
CA ARG A 476 -10.97 -3.44 24.84
C ARG A 476 -12.15 -2.50 24.57
N THR A 477 -12.38 -1.54 25.46
CA THR A 477 -13.50 -0.60 25.39
C THR A 477 -13.02 0.81 25.70
N GLU A 478 -13.77 1.83 25.27
CA GLU A 478 -13.48 3.23 25.60
C GLU A 478 -13.52 3.49 27.11
N GLY A 479 -14.40 2.79 27.85
CA GLY A 479 -14.48 2.90 29.30
C GLY A 479 -13.22 2.40 30.02
N GLU A 480 -12.60 1.32 29.54
CA GLU A 480 -11.32 0.83 30.06
C GLU A 480 -10.14 1.77 29.73
N GLU A 481 -10.32 2.69 28.78
CA GLU A 481 -9.33 3.72 28.46
C GLU A 481 -9.45 4.96 29.36
N TYR A 482 -10.56 5.12 30.08
CA TYR A 482 -10.76 6.24 30.98
C TYR A 482 -10.07 6.02 32.33
N GLY A 483 -9.19 6.95 32.70
CA GLY A 483 -8.41 6.91 33.93
C GLY A 483 -7.01 6.31 33.73
N GLU A 484 -6.14 6.57 34.70
CA GLU A 484 -4.78 6.04 34.71
C GLU A 484 -4.65 4.92 35.75
N VAL A 485 -3.72 4.00 35.52
CA VAL A 485 -3.36 2.95 36.48
C VAL A 485 -1.92 3.22 36.94
N PRO A 486 -1.70 4.21 37.84
CA PRO A 486 -0.37 4.59 38.28
C PRO A 486 0.29 3.50 39.15
N PRO A 487 1.61 3.59 39.41
CA PRO A 487 2.36 2.57 40.14
C PRO A 487 1.80 2.21 41.53
N ASP A 488 1.27 3.18 42.27
CA ASP A 488 0.62 3.01 43.57
C ASP A 488 -0.69 2.21 43.50
N VAL A 489 -1.41 2.28 42.38
CA VAL A 489 -2.57 1.42 42.09
C VAL A 489 -2.12 0.02 41.65
N MET A 490 -1.03 -0.09 40.88
CA MET A 490 -0.51 -1.38 40.43
C MET A 490 0.16 -2.20 41.54
N GLN A 491 0.82 -1.54 42.50
CA GLN A 491 1.67 -2.20 43.49
C GLN A 491 0.90 -3.19 44.38
N PRO A 492 -0.26 -2.85 44.97
CA PRO A 492 -1.06 -3.81 45.75
C PRO A 492 -1.40 -5.06 44.95
N GLU A 493 -1.71 -4.93 43.67
CA GLU A 493 -2.01 -6.08 42.81
C GLU A 493 -0.76 -6.93 42.56
N ILE A 494 0.39 -6.31 42.33
CA ILE A 494 1.67 -7.03 42.18
C ILE A 494 2.02 -7.82 43.45
N LEU A 495 1.73 -7.27 44.63
CA LEU A 495 1.97 -7.95 45.92
C LEU A 495 1.07 -9.18 46.13
N LYS A 496 -0.09 -9.25 45.48
CA LYS A 496 -0.93 -10.47 45.47
C LYS A 496 -0.28 -11.60 44.68
N HIS A 497 0.60 -11.30 43.73
CA HIS A 497 1.25 -12.32 42.93
C HIS A 497 2.16 -13.18 43.83
N PRO A 498 2.00 -14.52 43.85
CA PRO A 498 2.75 -15.35 44.77
C PRO A 498 4.26 -15.28 44.51
N ARG A 499 5.04 -15.38 45.60
CA ARG A 499 6.49 -15.54 45.54
C ARG A 499 6.83 -16.87 44.86
N TYR A 500 7.83 -16.87 43.97
CA TYR A 500 8.42 -18.10 43.46
C TYR A 500 9.41 -18.63 44.48
N ASP A 501 9.13 -19.80 45.07
CA ASP A 501 10.05 -20.50 45.94
C ASP A 501 10.85 -21.54 45.13
N VAL A 502 12.09 -21.19 44.77
CA VAL A 502 12.97 -22.02 43.93
C VAL A 502 14.41 -21.90 44.40
N ALA A 503 15.07 -23.05 44.58
CA ALA A 503 16.51 -23.11 44.87
C ALA A 503 17.36 -22.97 43.59
N ALA A 504 18.60 -22.52 43.74
CA ALA A 504 19.55 -22.44 42.63
C ALA A 504 19.87 -23.84 42.07
N GLY A 505 19.78 -23.99 40.75
CA GLY A 505 20.12 -25.25 40.07
C GLY A 505 21.63 -25.50 40.05
N LYS A 506 22.03 -26.77 39.88
CA LYS A 506 23.44 -27.12 39.64
C LYS A 506 23.88 -26.68 38.24
N LEU A 507 25.15 -26.32 38.08
CA LEU A 507 25.75 -25.99 36.78
C LEU A 507 25.59 -27.18 35.82
N ARG A 508 24.85 -27.02 34.72
CA ARG A 508 24.83 -28.01 33.64
C ARG A 508 26.11 -27.87 32.80
N ASP A 509 27.09 -28.73 33.04
CA ASP A 509 28.24 -28.86 32.14
C ASP A 509 27.81 -29.60 30.86
N ARG A 510 27.80 -28.89 29.73
CA ARG A 510 27.45 -29.43 28.41
C ARG A 510 28.36 -30.59 27.98
N ARG A 511 29.54 -30.77 28.60
CA ARG A 511 30.46 -31.88 28.27
C ARG A 511 30.00 -33.23 28.85
N GLY A 512 29.23 -33.23 29.95
CA GLY A 512 28.78 -34.48 30.60
C GLY A 512 27.69 -35.21 29.81
N ASP A 513 26.73 -34.48 29.25
CA ASP A 513 25.61 -35.07 28.51
C ASP A 513 26.02 -35.57 27.12
N ALA A 514 26.97 -34.91 26.46
CA ALA A 514 27.53 -35.38 25.19
C ALA A 514 28.26 -36.72 25.35
N ASN A 515 29.00 -36.92 26.46
CA ASN A 515 29.69 -38.19 26.73
C ASN A 515 28.74 -39.34 27.08
N ARG A 516 27.62 -39.08 27.77
CA ARG A 516 26.59 -40.11 28.01
C ARG A 516 25.87 -40.54 26.73
N SER A 517 25.66 -39.62 25.79
CA SER A 517 25.07 -39.95 24.47
C SER A 517 25.99 -40.75 23.54
N ARG A 518 27.32 -40.66 23.75
CA ARG A 518 28.34 -41.42 23.00
C ARG A 518 28.62 -42.80 23.60
N ALA A 519 28.51 -42.95 24.92
CA ALA A 519 28.73 -44.23 25.61
C ALA A 519 27.63 -45.28 25.36
N GLY A 520 26.43 -44.87 24.92
CA GLY A 520 25.32 -45.78 24.62
C GLY A 520 25.29 -46.35 23.18
N LYS A 521 26.37 -46.17 22.39
CA LYS A 521 26.42 -46.58 20.96
C LYS A 521 27.52 -47.59 20.63
N THR A 522 28.07 -48.31 21.60
CA THR A 522 29.09 -49.33 21.33
C THR A 522 28.60 -50.76 21.57
N LYS A 523 28.46 -51.47 20.44
CA LYS A 523 28.61 -52.91 20.19
C LYS A 523 27.48 -53.86 20.60
N GLU A 524 26.69 -54.27 19.60
CA GLU A 524 26.38 -55.69 19.36
C GLU A 524 27.15 -56.12 18.09
N PRO A 525 27.91 -57.24 18.12
CA PRO A 525 28.63 -57.73 16.97
C PRO A 525 27.81 -58.77 16.18
N ALA A 526 27.91 -58.62 14.85
CA ALA A 526 27.68 -59.56 13.73
C ALA A 526 26.33 -60.30 13.66
#